data_AF-A0A655JH89-F1
#
_entry.id   AF-A0A655JH89-F1
#
_cell.length_a   1.000
_cell.length_b   1.000
_cell.length_c   1.000
_cell.angle_alpha   90.00
_cell.angle_beta   90.00
_cell.angle_gamma   90.00
#
_symmetry.space_group_name_H-M   'P 1'
#
loop_
_entity.id
_entity.type
_entity.pdbx_description
1 polymer ?
#
loop_
_entity_poly.entity_id
_entity_poly.type
_entity_poly.pdbx_seq_one_letter_code
_entity_poly.pdbx_strand_id
1 'polypeptide(L)'
;MVVLERLRPDQRVAFVLHDGFAVPFAEVAEVLGTSEAAARQLASRARKAVTAQPALISGDPDPAHNEVVGRLMAAMAAGDLDTVVSLLHPDVTFTGDSNGKAPTAVRAVRGSDKVVRFILGLVQRYGPGLFGANQLALVNGELGAYTAGLPGVDGYRAMAPRITAITVRDGKVCALWDIANPDKFTGSPLKERRAQPTGRGRHHRN
;
A
#
# COMPACT_ATOMS: atom_id res chain seq x y z
N MET A 1 -3.91 7.95 -1.66
CA MET A 1 -5.15 8.04 -2.47
C MET A 1 -4.98 7.31 -3.81
N VAL A 2 -5.99 6.56 -4.30
CA VAL A 2 -5.89 5.82 -5.59
C VAL A 2 -6.12 6.80 -6.74
N VAL A 3 -5.25 6.83 -7.74
CA VAL A 3 -5.34 7.76 -8.90
C VAL A 3 -6.73 7.76 -9.57
N LEU A 4 -7.43 6.63 -9.53
CA LEU A 4 -8.78 6.44 -10.07
C LEU A 4 -9.89 7.16 -9.28
N GLU A 5 -9.69 7.47 -8.00
CA GLU A 5 -10.69 8.16 -7.16
C GLU A 5 -10.91 9.62 -7.56
N ARG A 6 -9.95 10.21 -8.29
CA ARG A 6 -10.04 11.59 -8.83
C ARG A 6 -10.71 11.66 -10.21
N LEU A 7 -11.00 10.53 -10.84
CA LEU A 7 -11.71 10.49 -12.13
C LEU A 7 -13.22 10.66 -11.91
N ARG A 8 -13.89 11.31 -12.87
CA ARG A 8 -15.36 11.26 -12.91
C ARG A 8 -15.83 9.81 -13.06
N PRO A 9 -17.00 9.43 -12.54
CA PRO A 9 -17.48 8.04 -12.57
C PRO A 9 -17.35 7.38 -13.96
N ASP A 10 -17.81 8.04 -15.01
CA ASP A 10 -17.80 7.47 -16.37
C ASP A 10 -16.38 7.35 -16.95
N GLN A 11 -15.50 8.29 -16.61
CA GLN A 11 -14.08 8.22 -16.99
C GLN A 11 -13.40 7.03 -16.33
N ARG A 12 -13.71 6.80 -15.05
CA ARG A 12 -13.19 5.65 -14.30
C ARG A 12 -13.69 4.34 -14.88
N VAL A 13 -14.99 4.22 -15.18
CA VAL A 13 -15.57 3.01 -15.79
C VAL A 13 -14.92 2.75 -17.16
N ALA A 14 -14.87 3.76 -18.03
CA ALA A 14 -14.26 3.62 -19.34
C ALA A 14 -12.78 3.17 -19.27
N PHE A 15 -12.01 3.79 -18.37
CA PHE A 15 -10.60 3.46 -18.16
C PHE A 15 -10.41 2.08 -17.54
N VAL A 16 -11.15 1.73 -16.49
CA VAL A 16 -10.98 0.45 -15.79
C VAL A 16 -11.36 -0.71 -16.70
N LEU A 17 -12.51 -0.63 -17.39
CA LEU A 17 -12.95 -1.72 -18.26
C LEU A 17 -12.03 -1.90 -19.46
N HIS A 18 -11.67 -0.81 -20.14
CA HIS A 18 -10.85 -0.92 -21.33
C HIS A 18 -9.35 -1.13 -21.01
N ASP A 19 -8.75 -0.27 -20.20
CA ASP A 19 -7.30 -0.31 -19.92
C ASP A 19 -6.93 -1.36 -18.87
N GLY A 20 -7.82 -1.61 -17.90
CA GLY A 20 -7.59 -2.59 -16.83
C GLY A 20 -7.99 -4.02 -17.21
N PHE A 21 -9.09 -4.18 -17.96
CA PHE A 21 -9.66 -5.49 -18.30
C PHE A 21 -9.64 -5.81 -19.81
N ALA A 22 -9.08 -4.94 -20.65
CA ALA A 22 -9.00 -5.13 -22.09
C ALA A 22 -10.37 -5.29 -22.79
N VAL A 23 -11.44 -4.75 -22.21
CA VAL A 23 -12.80 -4.81 -22.79
C VAL A 23 -12.89 -3.89 -24.02
N PRO A 24 -13.45 -4.33 -25.17
CA PRO A 24 -13.63 -3.49 -26.35
C PRO A 24 -14.50 -2.25 -26.09
N PHE A 25 -14.20 -1.13 -26.78
CA PHE A 25 -14.94 0.12 -26.56
C PHE A 25 -16.44 0.03 -26.89
N ALA A 26 -16.83 -0.88 -27.78
CA ALA A 26 -18.25 -1.12 -28.10
C ALA A 26 -19.02 -1.59 -26.87
N GLU A 27 -18.49 -2.60 -26.16
CA GLU A 27 -19.09 -3.12 -24.93
C GLU A 27 -19.02 -2.09 -23.78
N VAL A 28 -17.93 -1.33 -23.68
CA VAL A 28 -17.83 -0.23 -22.71
C VAL A 28 -18.90 0.85 -22.95
N ALA A 29 -19.21 1.13 -24.22
CA ALA A 29 -20.23 2.10 -24.59
C ALA A 29 -21.65 1.63 -24.22
N GLU A 30 -21.94 0.34 -24.36
CA GLU A 30 -23.18 -0.27 -23.89
C GLU A 30 -23.34 -0.13 -22.36
N VAL A 31 -22.28 -0.44 -21.59
CA VAL A 31 -22.28 -0.29 -20.13
C VAL A 31 -22.51 1.16 -19.70
N LEU A 32 -21.95 2.11 -20.44
CA LEU A 32 -22.05 3.56 -20.16
C LEU A 32 -23.29 4.22 -20.75
N GLY A 33 -24.10 3.51 -21.54
CA GLY A 33 -25.23 4.10 -22.26
C GLY A 33 -24.83 5.23 -23.22
N THR A 34 -23.70 5.09 -23.90
CA THR A 34 -23.13 6.13 -24.77
C THR A 34 -22.67 5.55 -26.12
N SER A 35 -22.11 6.38 -27.00
CA SER A 35 -21.53 5.91 -28.27
C SER A 35 -20.10 5.41 -28.08
N GLU A 36 -19.66 4.51 -28.96
CA GLU A 36 -18.29 3.98 -28.91
C GLU A 36 -17.22 5.10 -29.00
N ALA A 37 -17.52 6.14 -29.79
CA ALA A 37 -16.65 7.32 -29.88
C ALA A 37 -16.58 8.10 -28.55
N ALA A 38 -17.70 8.25 -27.85
CA ALA A 38 -17.74 8.90 -26.54
C ALA A 38 -17.01 8.07 -25.48
N ALA A 39 -17.15 6.74 -25.48
CA ALA A 39 -16.40 5.84 -24.60
C ALA A 39 -14.88 5.96 -24.80
N ARG A 40 -14.42 5.99 -26.06
CA ARG A 40 -13.00 6.27 -26.40
C ARG A 40 -12.54 7.62 -25.85
N GLN A 41 -13.38 8.64 -25.99
CA GLN A 41 -13.05 9.99 -25.52
C GLN A 41 -12.97 10.06 -23.99
N LEU A 42 -13.86 9.36 -23.28
CA LEU A 42 -13.82 9.23 -21.82
C LEU A 42 -12.54 8.53 -21.35
N ALA A 43 -12.17 7.39 -21.93
CA ALA A 43 -10.93 6.68 -21.62
C ALA A 43 -9.68 7.51 -21.96
N SER A 44 -9.66 8.20 -23.09
CA SER A 44 -8.57 9.11 -23.46
C SER A 44 -8.40 10.26 -22.46
N ARG A 45 -9.51 10.90 -22.04
CA ARG A 45 -9.47 11.93 -20.99
C ARG A 45 -9.04 11.36 -19.65
N ALA A 46 -9.46 10.14 -19.32
CA ALA A 46 -9.02 9.45 -18.11
C ALA A 46 -7.51 9.19 -18.13
N ARG A 47 -6.95 8.64 -19.22
CA ARG A 47 -5.49 8.50 -19.42
C ARG A 47 -4.79 9.82 -19.26
N LYS A 48 -5.27 10.87 -19.95
CA LYS A 48 -4.67 12.20 -19.81
C LYS A 48 -4.74 12.70 -18.37
N ALA A 49 -5.83 12.48 -17.63
CA ALA A 49 -5.92 12.87 -16.22
C ALA A 49 -5.01 12.03 -15.31
N VAL A 50 -4.81 10.75 -15.62
CA VAL A 50 -3.90 9.83 -14.93
C VAL A 50 -2.43 10.19 -15.21
N THR A 51 -2.09 10.59 -16.44
CA THR A 51 -0.72 10.87 -16.91
C THR A 51 -0.31 12.34 -16.80
N ALA A 52 -1.26 13.28 -16.88
CA ALA A 52 -1.03 14.72 -16.64
C ALA A 52 -1.07 15.07 -15.15
N GLN A 53 -1.47 14.13 -14.31
CA GLN A 53 -0.92 14.13 -12.96
C GLN A 53 0.58 13.88 -13.15
N PRO A 54 1.44 14.80 -12.67
CA PRO A 54 2.86 14.53 -12.64
C PRO A 54 3.02 13.13 -12.07
N ALA A 55 3.95 12.34 -12.63
CA ALA A 55 4.56 11.32 -11.80
C ALA A 55 4.76 11.98 -10.44
N LEU A 56 4.23 11.35 -9.41
CA LEU A 56 4.15 11.79 -8.02
C LEU A 56 5.54 12.07 -7.37
N ILE A 57 6.52 12.33 -8.22
CA ILE A 57 7.93 12.65 -8.09
C ILE A 57 8.16 14.19 -8.23
N SER A 58 7.16 15.00 -8.60
CA SER A 58 7.36 16.43 -8.93
C SER A 58 6.62 17.44 -8.05
N GLY A 59 5.96 17.03 -6.96
CA GLY A 59 5.44 17.94 -5.95
C GLY A 59 5.97 17.51 -4.59
N ASP A 60 6.35 18.48 -3.74
CA ASP A 60 6.69 18.16 -2.35
C ASP A 60 5.48 17.47 -1.70
N PRO A 61 5.67 16.36 -0.97
CA PRO A 61 4.57 15.64 -0.36
C PRO A 61 3.86 16.56 0.64
N ASP A 62 2.52 16.47 0.71
CA ASP A 62 1.71 17.31 1.60
C ASP A 62 2.29 17.35 3.02
N PRO A 63 2.77 18.51 3.51
CA PRO A 63 3.39 18.62 4.82
C PRO A 63 2.49 18.13 5.96
N ALA A 64 1.17 18.32 5.86
CA ALA A 64 0.22 17.87 6.86
C ALA A 64 0.09 16.34 6.89
N HIS A 65 0.09 15.70 5.71
CA HIS A 65 0.16 14.24 5.60
C HIS A 65 1.47 13.71 6.19
N ASN A 66 2.61 14.34 5.87
CA ASN A 66 3.93 13.92 6.34
C ASN A 66 4.04 14.00 7.86
N GLU A 67 3.52 15.06 8.47
CA GLU A 67 3.51 15.23 9.92
C GLU A 67 2.75 14.08 10.60
N VAL A 68 1.53 13.78 10.12
CA VAL A 68 0.70 12.71 10.68
C VAL A 68 1.35 11.35 10.52
N VAL A 69 1.89 11.04 9.33
CA VAL A 69 2.58 9.77 9.07
C VAL A 69 3.85 9.64 9.91
N GLY A 70 4.66 10.72 9.99
CA GLY A 70 5.88 10.74 10.79
C GLY A 70 5.59 10.49 12.28
N ARG A 71 4.57 11.17 12.83
CA ARG A 71 4.11 10.96 14.21
C ARG A 71 3.60 9.54 14.44
N LEU A 72 2.84 8.98 13.51
CA LEU A 72 2.37 7.60 13.60
C LEU A 72 3.55 6.61 13.64
N MET A 73 4.53 6.78 12.75
CA MET A 73 5.71 5.90 12.69
C MET A 73 6.55 5.99 13.97
N ALA A 74 6.77 7.20 14.47
CA ALA A 74 7.48 7.43 15.72
C ALA A 74 6.74 6.78 16.91
N ALA A 75 5.43 6.96 17.01
CA ALA A 75 4.61 6.36 18.06
C ALA A 75 4.62 4.82 17.99
N MET A 76 4.51 4.24 16.80
CA MET A 76 4.61 2.78 16.62
C MET A 76 6.00 2.25 17.01
N ALA A 77 7.08 2.94 16.63
CA ALA A 77 8.43 2.57 17.01
C ALA A 77 8.69 2.67 18.53
N ALA A 78 8.07 3.64 19.20
CA ALA A 78 8.14 3.83 20.64
C ALA A 78 7.20 2.91 21.44
N GLY A 79 6.26 2.23 20.77
CA GLY A 79 5.18 1.49 21.44
C GLY A 79 4.15 2.39 22.14
N ASP A 80 4.08 3.67 21.76
CA ASP A 80 3.11 4.64 22.29
C ASP A 80 1.73 4.40 21.67
N LEU A 81 0.99 3.49 22.29
CA LEU A 81 -0.32 3.06 21.81
C LEU A 81 -1.37 4.19 21.85
N ASP A 82 -1.29 5.06 22.85
CA ASP A 82 -2.24 6.16 23.03
C ASP A 82 -2.10 7.16 21.88
N THR A 83 -0.86 7.52 21.52
CA THR A 83 -0.62 8.36 20.36
C THR A 83 -1.05 7.67 19.07
N VAL A 84 -0.75 6.37 18.89
CA VAL A 84 -1.23 5.61 17.71
C VAL A 84 -2.75 5.69 17.61
N VAL A 85 -3.49 5.34 18.66
CA VAL A 85 -4.96 5.39 18.69
C VAL A 85 -5.46 6.80 18.39
N SER A 86 -4.83 7.83 18.97
CA SER A 86 -5.20 9.23 18.76
C SER A 86 -5.05 9.69 17.30
N LEU A 87 -4.16 9.07 16.51
CA LEU A 87 -3.94 9.43 15.11
C LEU A 87 -4.85 8.66 14.15
N LEU A 88 -5.50 7.59 14.59
CA LEU A 88 -6.39 6.81 13.75
C LEU A 88 -7.78 7.45 13.63
N HIS A 89 -8.35 7.42 12.43
CA HIS A 89 -9.77 7.69 12.24
C HIS A 89 -10.60 6.55 12.87
N PRO A 90 -11.78 6.81 13.46
CA PRO A 90 -12.62 5.76 14.05
C PRO A 90 -12.94 4.62 13.09
N ASP A 91 -13.15 4.93 11.81
CA ASP A 91 -13.40 3.99 10.71
C ASP A 91 -12.16 3.54 9.93
N VAL A 92 -10.95 3.71 10.49
CA VAL A 92 -9.72 3.35 9.77
C VAL A 92 -9.75 1.92 9.25
N THR A 93 -9.22 1.71 8.04
CA THR A 93 -9.09 0.38 7.45
C THR A 93 -7.64 -0.05 7.33
N PHE A 94 -7.35 -1.32 7.61
CA PHE A 94 -6.12 -1.98 7.22
C PHE A 94 -6.44 -3.04 6.17
N THR A 95 -5.86 -2.93 4.98
CA THR A 95 -6.11 -3.84 3.85
C THR A 95 -4.82 -4.52 3.44
N GLY A 96 -4.83 -5.86 3.43
CA GLY A 96 -3.72 -6.66 2.93
C GLY A 96 -3.82 -6.96 1.45
N ASP A 97 -2.70 -6.91 0.75
CA ASP A 97 -2.57 -7.26 -0.67
C ASP A 97 -1.33 -8.13 -0.88
N SER A 98 -1.52 -9.44 -0.89
CA SER A 98 -0.43 -10.40 -1.13
C SER A 98 -0.66 -11.37 -2.27
N ASN A 99 -1.89 -11.49 -2.79
CA ASN A 99 -2.31 -12.56 -3.70
C ASN A 99 -1.83 -13.96 -3.24
N GLY A 100 -1.80 -14.21 -1.92
CA GLY A 100 -1.36 -15.48 -1.34
C GLY A 100 0.16 -15.68 -1.25
N LYS A 101 0.98 -14.70 -1.69
CA LYS A 101 2.45 -14.83 -1.69
C LYS A 101 3.12 -14.60 -0.34
N ALA A 102 2.44 -13.90 0.56
CA ALA A 102 2.93 -13.65 1.92
C ALA A 102 1.75 -13.47 2.90
N PRO A 103 1.96 -13.76 4.21
CA PRO A 103 0.96 -13.47 5.23
C PRO A 103 0.68 -11.97 5.34
N THR A 104 -0.60 -11.61 5.21
CA THR A 104 -1.16 -10.27 5.45
C THR A 104 -2.62 -10.42 5.90
N ALA A 105 -3.34 -9.32 6.12
CA ALA A 105 -4.75 -9.34 6.45
C ALA A 105 -5.56 -9.97 5.29
N VAL A 106 -6.20 -11.11 5.55
CA VAL A 106 -7.02 -11.84 4.56
C VAL A 106 -8.32 -11.09 4.24
N ARG A 107 -8.86 -10.37 5.23
CA ARG A 107 -10.00 -9.47 5.09
C ARG A 107 -9.59 -8.10 5.60
N ALA A 108 -10.16 -7.05 5.02
CA ALA A 108 -9.94 -5.70 5.51
C ALA A 108 -10.35 -5.60 6.99
N VAL A 109 -9.44 -5.13 7.83
CA VAL A 109 -9.70 -4.86 9.25
C VAL A 109 -10.23 -3.44 9.33
N ARG A 110 -11.43 -3.26 9.88
CA ARG A 110 -12.07 -1.94 9.99
C ARG A 110 -12.28 -1.54 11.44
N GLY A 111 -11.96 -0.29 11.75
CA GLY A 111 -12.14 0.32 13.06
C GLY A 111 -10.83 0.43 13.82
N SER A 112 -10.60 1.57 14.47
CA SER A 112 -9.35 1.89 15.17
C SER A 112 -8.93 0.79 16.16
N ASP A 113 -9.85 0.36 17.03
CA ASP A 113 -9.61 -0.69 18.02
C ASP A 113 -9.23 -2.04 17.40
N LYS A 114 -9.88 -2.45 16.31
CA LYS A 114 -9.53 -3.70 15.61
C LYS A 114 -8.19 -3.61 14.90
N VAL A 115 -7.89 -2.46 14.27
CA VAL A 115 -6.61 -2.21 13.61
C VAL A 115 -5.48 -2.23 14.63
N VAL A 116 -5.65 -1.58 15.78
CA VAL A 116 -4.67 -1.58 16.87
C VAL A 116 -4.40 -2.98 17.40
N ARG A 117 -5.44 -3.76 17.71
CA ARG A 117 -5.26 -5.16 18.13
C ARG A 117 -4.56 -6.01 17.08
N PHE A 118 -4.87 -5.79 15.80
CA PHE A 118 -4.20 -6.48 14.71
C PHE A 118 -2.71 -6.15 14.68
N ILE A 119 -2.35 -4.86 14.77
CA ILE A 119 -0.96 -4.38 14.82
C ILE A 119 -0.21 -4.99 16.01
N LEU A 120 -0.81 -5.02 17.22
CA LEU A 120 -0.22 -5.66 18.40
C LEU A 120 0.03 -7.17 18.17
N GLY A 121 -0.90 -7.85 17.50
CA GLY A 121 -0.72 -9.26 17.10
C GLY A 121 0.45 -9.46 16.12
N LEU A 122 0.73 -8.48 15.25
CA LEU A 122 1.90 -8.52 14.38
C LEU A 122 3.21 -8.37 15.18
N VAL A 123 3.24 -7.49 16.19
CA VAL A 123 4.40 -7.34 17.07
C VAL A 123 4.69 -8.65 17.81
N GLN A 124 3.67 -9.32 18.34
CA GLN A 124 3.84 -10.62 18.99
C GLN A 124 4.34 -11.70 18.02
N ARG A 125 3.98 -11.61 16.73
CA ARG A 125 4.35 -12.58 15.70
C ARG A 125 5.76 -12.39 15.15
N TYR A 126 6.18 -11.14 14.94
CA TYR A 126 7.40 -10.76 14.22
C TYR A 126 8.46 -10.11 15.12
N GLY A 127 8.11 -9.80 16.36
CA GLY A 127 9.02 -9.27 17.37
C GLY A 127 9.00 -7.75 17.49
N PRO A 128 9.68 -7.22 18.53
CA PRO A 128 9.72 -5.78 18.83
C PRO A 128 10.39 -4.95 17.73
N GLY A 129 11.22 -5.57 16.89
CA GLY A 129 11.87 -4.92 15.75
C GLY A 129 10.93 -4.60 14.57
N LEU A 130 9.63 -4.95 14.65
CA LEU A 130 8.66 -4.78 13.57
C LEU A 130 8.67 -3.38 12.95
N PHE A 131 8.61 -2.34 13.80
CA PHE A 131 8.52 -0.96 13.32
C PHE A 131 9.89 -0.33 13.06
N GLY A 132 10.95 -0.79 13.75
CA GLY A 132 12.31 -0.29 13.54
C GLY A 132 12.90 -0.64 12.18
N ALA A 133 12.37 -1.66 11.49
CA ALA A 133 12.79 -2.05 10.15
C ALA A 133 12.06 -1.30 9.02
N ASN A 134 11.17 -0.36 9.32
CA ASN A 134 10.49 0.45 8.32
C ASN A 134 11.37 1.61 7.84
N GLN A 135 11.38 1.81 6.54
CA GLN A 135 11.99 2.96 5.87
C GLN A 135 10.89 3.83 5.28
N LEU A 136 10.91 5.12 5.59
CA LEU A 136 9.99 6.10 5.01
C LEU A 136 10.31 6.30 3.53
N ALA A 137 9.27 6.36 2.70
CA ALA A 137 9.41 6.61 1.27
C ALA A 137 8.12 7.16 0.68
N LEU A 138 8.21 7.74 -0.52
CA LEU A 138 7.03 8.12 -1.28
C LEU A 138 6.39 6.88 -1.90
N VAL A 139 5.14 6.61 -1.52
CA VAL A 139 4.32 5.54 -2.07
C VAL A 139 3.18 6.19 -2.82
N ASN A 140 3.27 6.18 -4.16
CA ASN A 140 2.38 6.97 -5.00
C ASN A 140 2.34 8.46 -4.57
N GLY A 141 3.51 9.04 -4.27
CA GLY A 141 3.73 10.47 -3.98
C GLY A 141 3.30 10.99 -2.63
N GLU A 142 2.69 10.14 -1.82
CA GLU A 142 2.39 10.45 -0.44
C GLU A 142 3.38 9.68 0.44
N LEU A 143 3.74 10.25 1.60
CA LEU A 143 4.63 9.58 2.52
C LEU A 143 3.99 8.28 3.01
N GLY A 144 4.70 7.17 2.81
CA GLY A 144 4.38 5.85 3.32
C GLY A 144 5.64 5.21 3.87
N ALA A 145 5.66 3.87 3.88
CA ALA A 145 6.83 3.13 4.34
C ALA A 145 7.05 1.87 3.49
N TYR A 146 8.25 1.33 3.52
CA TYR A 146 8.53 -0.03 3.10
C TYR A 146 9.51 -0.69 4.05
N THR A 147 9.58 -2.02 3.99
CA THR A 147 10.60 -2.78 4.72
C THR A 147 11.09 -3.92 3.84
N ALA A 148 12.38 -4.23 3.95
CA ALA A 148 12.99 -5.38 3.31
C ALA A 148 12.60 -6.72 3.97
N GLY A 149 11.72 -6.67 4.98
CA GLY A 149 11.35 -7.82 5.78
C GLY A 149 12.24 -7.97 7.02
N LEU A 150 11.93 -8.98 7.82
CA LEU A 150 12.66 -9.32 9.03
C LEU A 150 13.09 -10.78 9.00
N PRO A 151 14.32 -11.11 9.42
CA PRO A 151 14.69 -12.49 9.67
C PRO A 151 13.89 -13.03 10.86
N GLY A 152 13.57 -14.32 10.84
CA GLY A 152 13.00 -14.98 12.02
C GLY A 152 14.12 -15.26 13.02
N VAL A 153 14.11 -14.53 14.13
CA VAL A 153 15.09 -14.64 15.23
C VAL A 153 14.34 -14.74 16.56
N ASP A 154 14.98 -15.31 17.59
CA ASP A 154 14.46 -15.33 18.97
C ASP A 154 13.02 -15.85 19.13
N GLY A 155 12.65 -16.87 18.33
CA GLY A 155 11.31 -17.46 18.34
C GLY A 155 10.25 -16.68 17.55
N TYR A 156 10.59 -15.53 16.99
CA TYR A 156 9.73 -14.76 16.10
C TYR A 156 9.78 -15.29 14.66
N ARG A 157 8.68 -15.10 13.94
CA ARG A 157 8.60 -15.52 12.53
C ARG A 157 9.34 -14.55 11.63
N ALA A 158 9.90 -15.05 10.53
CA ALA A 158 10.37 -14.18 9.47
C ALA A 158 9.20 -13.40 8.84
N MET A 159 9.47 -12.16 8.43
CA MET A 159 8.52 -11.30 7.75
C MET A 159 9.01 -11.03 6.33
N ALA A 160 8.16 -11.28 5.33
CA ALA A 160 8.46 -10.94 3.94
C ALA A 160 8.50 -9.41 3.72
N PRO A 161 9.25 -8.93 2.70
CA PRO A 161 9.25 -7.53 2.31
C PRO A 161 7.84 -7.04 1.97
N ARG A 162 7.59 -5.76 2.24
CA ARG A 162 6.27 -5.13 2.05
C ARG A 162 6.38 -3.63 1.87
N ILE A 163 5.39 -3.05 1.19
CA ILE A 163 5.18 -1.61 1.04
C ILE A 163 3.88 -1.25 1.76
N THR A 164 3.92 -0.21 2.59
CA THR A 164 2.75 0.32 3.29
C THR A 164 2.38 1.69 2.71
N ALA A 165 1.23 1.75 2.04
CA ALA A 165 0.62 3.03 1.66
C ALA A 165 -0.31 3.50 2.78
N ILE A 166 -0.35 4.81 3.02
CA ILE A 166 -1.15 5.43 4.09
C ILE A 166 -1.98 6.53 3.47
N THR A 167 -3.22 6.68 3.94
CA THR A 167 -4.06 7.83 3.58
C THR A 167 -4.45 8.57 4.84
N VAL A 168 -4.16 9.88 4.81
CA VAL A 168 -4.53 10.83 5.85
C VAL A 168 -5.65 11.72 5.33
N ARG A 169 -6.63 12.02 6.19
CA ARG A 169 -7.66 13.02 5.96
C ARG A 169 -7.93 13.73 7.27
N ASP A 170 -8.01 15.06 7.24
CA ASP A 170 -8.33 15.88 8.41
C ASP A 170 -7.46 15.56 9.64
N GLY A 171 -6.17 15.34 9.41
CA GLY A 171 -5.19 15.01 10.47
C GLY A 171 -5.29 13.58 11.02
N LYS A 172 -6.11 12.71 10.42
CA LYS A 172 -6.32 11.32 10.86
C LYS A 172 -5.96 10.32 9.78
N VAL A 173 -5.40 9.19 10.19
CA VAL A 173 -5.13 8.05 9.33
C VAL A 173 -6.44 7.31 9.06
N CYS A 174 -6.91 7.34 7.82
CA CYS A 174 -8.16 6.73 7.40
C CYS A 174 -7.96 5.35 6.78
N ALA A 175 -6.78 5.06 6.23
CA ALA A 175 -6.50 3.77 5.64
C ALA A 175 -5.00 3.46 5.59
N LEU A 176 -4.70 2.17 5.76
CA LEU A 176 -3.40 1.55 5.55
C LEU A 176 -3.57 0.41 4.54
N TRP A 177 -2.68 0.34 3.55
CA TRP A 177 -2.58 -0.79 2.63
C TRP A 177 -1.23 -1.45 2.81
N ASP A 178 -1.24 -2.75 3.13
CA ASP A 178 -0.05 -3.60 3.26
C ASP A 178 0.12 -4.42 1.99
N ILE A 179 0.96 -3.94 1.08
CA ILE A 179 1.31 -4.62 -0.16
C ILE A 179 2.47 -5.58 0.15
N ALA A 180 2.14 -6.84 0.36
CA ALA A 180 3.09 -7.93 0.63
C ALA A 180 3.25 -8.87 -0.59
N ASN A 181 2.88 -8.39 -1.80
CA ASN A 181 3.07 -9.10 -3.06
C ASN A 181 4.34 -8.60 -3.78
N PRO A 182 5.42 -9.40 -3.85
CA PRO A 182 6.66 -8.99 -4.50
C PRO A 182 6.53 -8.66 -5.99
N ASP A 183 5.52 -9.19 -6.68
CA ASP A 183 5.29 -8.87 -8.10
C ASP A 183 4.88 -7.40 -8.29
N LYS A 184 4.40 -6.74 -7.22
CA LYS A 184 3.95 -5.35 -7.25
C LYS A 184 5.07 -4.35 -6.91
N PHE A 185 6.30 -4.82 -6.64
CA PHE A 185 7.43 -3.98 -6.21
C PHE A 185 8.24 -3.38 -7.36
N THR A 186 7.76 -3.47 -8.60
CA THR A 186 8.50 -3.12 -9.83
C THR A 186 8.97 -1.66 -9.91
N GLY A 187 8.32 -0.75 -9.18
CA GLY A 187 8.69 0.66 -9.06
C GLY A 187 9.31 1.05 -7.71
N SER A 188 9.78 0.08 -6.92
CA SER A 188 10.29 0.32 -5.57
C SER A 188 11.74 -0.15 -5.39
N PRO A 189 12.42 0.30 -4.31
CA PRO A 189 13.74 -0.23 -3.93
C PRO A 189 13.77 -1.74 -3.66
N LEU A 190 12.61 -2.41 -3.54
CA LEU A 190 12.50 -3.86 -3.29
C LEU A 190 12.58 -4.71 -4.57
N LYS A 191 12.59 -4.11 -5.77
CA LYS A 191 12.59 -4.81 -7.08
C LYS A 191 13.69 -5.86 -7.24
N GLU A 192 14.87 -5.61 -6.64
CA GLU A 192 16.09 -6.39 -6.91
C GLU A 192 16.45 -7.41 -5.83
N ARG A 193 15.72 -7.51 -4.71
CA ARG A 193 15.95 -8.57 -3.71
C ARG A 193 15.28 -9.90 -4.09
N ARG A 194 15.40 -10.28 -5.37
CA ARG A 194 14.99 -11.59 -5.88
C ARG A 194 16.10 -12.59 -5.53
N ALA A 195 15.88 -13.32 -4.44
CA ALA A 195 16.64 -14.51 -4.02
C ALA A 195 18.15 -14.32 -3.73
N GLN A 196 18.50 -14.10 -2.47
CA GLN A 196 19.66 -14.83 -1.91
C GLN A 196 19.12 -16.14 -1.32
N PRO A 197 19.46 -17.31 -1.89
CA PRO A 197 19.26 -18.56 -1.17
C PRO A 197 20.14 -18.48 0.07
N THR A 198 19.53 -18.63 1.24
CA THR A 198 20.24 -18.88 2.50
C THR A 198 21.29 -19.97 2.25
N GLY A 199 22.56 -19.61 2.42
CA GLY A 199 23.69 -20.46 2.06
C GLY A 199 23.55 -21.87 2.62
N ARG A 200 23.63 -22.88 1.74
CA ARG A 200 23.89 -24.26 2.15
C ARG A 200 25.21 -24.27 2.90
N GLY A 201 25.15 -24.73 4.15
CA GLY A 201 26.31 -24.94 5.00
C GLY A 201 27.37 -25.78 4.28
N ARG A 202 28.61 -25.29 4.29
CA ARG A 202 29.78 -26.13 4.00
C ARG A 202 29.87 -27.17 5.10
N HIS A 203 29.52 -28.42 4.77
CA HIS A 203 30.02 -29.56 5.51
C HIS A 203 31.54 -29.62 5.33
N HIS A 204 32.29 -29.25 6.36
CA HIS A 204 33.61 -29.82 6.59
C HIS A 204 33.39 -31.20 7.20
N ARG A 205 33.75 -32.25 6.46
CA ARG A 205 34.07 -33.54 7.02
C ARG A 205 35.59 -33.58 7.22
N ASN A 206 36.00 -33.94 8.43
CA ASN A 206 37.30 -34.51 8.72
C ASN A 206 37.48 -35.82 7.95
#